data_AF-A0A3B0J509-F1
#
_entry.id   AF-A0A3B0J509-F1
#
_cell.length_a   1.000
_cell.length_b   1.000
_cell.length_c   1.000
_cell.angle_alpha   90.00
_cell.angle_beta   90.00
_cell.angle_gamma   90.00
#
_symmetry.space_group_name_H-M   'P 1'
#
loop_
_entity.id
_entity.type
_entity.pdbx_description
1 polymer ?
#
loop_
_entity_poly.entity_id
_entity_poly.type
_entity_poly.pdbx_seq_one_letter_code
_entity_poly.pdbx_strand_id
1 'polypeptide(L)'
;MLRVSKLLPGLVRQAGVVPTNASGASSMFRCLPGASNGLWGQQRYKSGEVKGAVIGIDLGTTNSCLAVMEGKQAKVIENAEGARTTPSHVAFTKDGERLVGMPAKRQAVTNSENTFYATKRLIGRRFDDPEVKKDISNLSYKVVKASNGDAWVSSTDGKVYSPSQIGAFVLIKMKETAEAYLNTPVKNAVVTVPAYFNDSQRQATKDAGQIAGLNVLRVINEPTAAALAYGMDKTEDKM
;
A
#
# COMPACT_ATOMS: atom_id res chain seq x y z
N MET A 1 9.56 -13.13 3.47
CA MET A 1 8.35 -12.40 3.04
C MET A 1 7.39 -12.40 4.21
N LEU A 2 7.06 -11.23 4.73
CA LEU A 2 6.37 -11.12 6.00
C LEU A 2 4.87 -11.29 5.82
N ARG A 3 4.20 -12.01 6.74
CA ARG A 3 2.76 -12.26 6.66
C ARG A 3 2.01 -10.94 6.87
N VAL A 4 1.58 -10.31 5.78
CA VAL A 4 0.77 -9.08 5.79
C VAL A 4 -0.51 -9.26 6.63
N SER A 5 -0.97 -10.50 6.78
CA SER A 5 -2.09 -10.92 7.64
C SER A 5 -1.88 -10.63 9.12
N LYS A 6 -0.74 -10.15 9.59
CA LYS A 6 -0.60 -9.83 11.02
C LYS A 6 -0.41 -8.33 11.25
N LEU A 7 -0.37 -7.56 10.16
CA LEU A 7 -0.02 -6.14 10.16
C LEU A 7 -1.18 -5.25 10.60
N LEU A 8 -2.39 -5.46 10.05
CA LEU A 8 -3.45 -4.47 10.18
C LEU A 8 -3.92 -4.12 11.61
N PRO A 9 -3.97 -5.00 12.63
CA PRO A 9 -4.65 -4.65 13.87
C PRO A 9 -3.81 -3.68 14.73
N GLY A 10 -2.48 -3.87 14.75
CA GLY A 10 -1.52 -2.94 15.33
C GLY A 10 -1.44 -1.63 14.54
N LEU A 11 -1.58 -1.72 13.22
CA LEU A 11 -1.61 -0.57 12.30
C LEU A 11 -2.85 0.31 12.46
N VAL A 12 -4.04 -0.29 12.61
CA VAL A 12 -5.32 0.39 12.88
C VAL A 12 -5.31 1.05 14.27
N ARG A 13 -4.77 0.36 15.29
CA ARG A 13 -4.61 0.91 16.65
C ARG A 13 -3.59 2.07 16.72
N GLN A 14 -2.41 1.93 16.12
CA GLN A 14 -1.44 3.04 16.06
C GLN A 14 -1.91 4.18 15.13
N ALA A 15 -2.88 3.92 14.24
CA ALA A 15 -3.51 4.94 13.41
C ALA A 15 -4.59 5.76 14.13
N GLY A 16 -4.94 5.45 15.39
CA GLY A 16 -6.01 6.13 16.12
C GLY A 16 -7.42 5.76 15.65
N VAL A 17 -7.55 4.71 14.82
CA VAL A 17 -8.82 4.27 14.25
C VAL A 17 -9.43 3.24 15.20
N VAL A 18 -10.49 3.63 15.91
CA VAL A 18 -11.29 2.72 16.74
C VAL A 18 -12.39 2.13 15.84
N PRO A 19 -12.51 0.80 15.71
CA PRO A 19 -13.67 0.22 15.03
C PRO A 19 -14.91 0.42 15.91
N THR A 20 -15.95 1.05 15.35
CA THR A 20 -17.24 1.18 16.01
C THR A 20 -17.98 -0.15 15.94
N ASN A 21 -18.03 -0.89 17.04
CA ASN A 21 -19.08 -1.87 17.30
C ASN A 21 -19.29 -1.95 18.82
N ALA A 22 -20.22 -1.15 19.35
CA ALA A 22 -21.04 -1.43 20.52
C ALA A 22 -22.03 -0.27 20.72
N SER A 23 -23.31 -0.57 20.52
CA SER A 23 -24.46 0.19 21.00
C SER A 23 -24.43 0.34 22.53
N GLY A 24 -24.75 1.52 23.06
CA GLY A 24 -25.16 1.63 24.47
C GLY A 24 -24.92 2.98 25.16
N ALA A 25 -26.03 3.66 25.42
CA ALA A 25 -26.28 4.58 26.55
C ALA A 25 -25.45 5.88 26.67
N SER A 26 -26.12 6.96 26.29
CA SER A 26 -25.97 8.31 26.86
C SER A 26 -26.14 8.27 28.38
N SER A 27 -25.21 8.86 29.13
CA SER A 27 -25.58 9.54 30.38
C SER A 27 -24.67 10.74 30.61
N MET A 28 -25.31 11.89 30.79
CA MET A 28 -24.69 13.13 31.23
C MET A 28 -24.20 12.96 32.67
N PHE A 29 -22.94 13.28 32.93
CA PHE A 29 -22.51 13.74 34.26
C PHE A 29 -21.76 15.06 34.12
N ARG A 30 -22.42 16.12 34.56
CA ARG A 30 -21.83 17.42 34.91
C ARG A 30 -21.05 17.25 36.21
N CYS A 31 -19.80 17.72 36.24
CA CYS A 31 -19.17 18.21 37.46
C CYS A 31 -18.25 19.40 37.12
N LEU A 32 -18.36 20.46 37.92
CA LEU A 32 -17.70 21.77 37.78
C LEU A 32 -16.23 21.74 38.31
N PRO A 33 -15.41 22.78 38.03
CA PRO A 33 -13.96 22.67 38.00
C PRO A 33 -13.25 23.01 39.33
N GLY A 34 -12.12 22.37 39.59
CA GLY A 34 -11.20 22.71 40.67
C GLY A 34 -9.76 22.32 40.38
N ALA A 35 -8.88 23.32 40.48
CA ALA A 35 -7.43 23.28 40.74
C ALA A 35 -6.44 22.73 39.68
N SER A 36 -5.52 23.64 39.33
CA SER A 36 -4.18 23.50 38.77
C SER A 36 -3.42 22.19 39.01
N ASN A 37 -2.79 21.66 37.95
CA ASN A 37 -1.35 21.43 37.91
C ASN A 37 -0.87 21.14 36.49
N GLY A 38 0.28 21.71 36.13
CA GLY A 38 0.88 21.59 34.82
C GLY A 38 1.26 20.16 34.50
N LEU A 39 0.72 19.65 33.39
CA LEU A 39 1.23 18.51 32.65
C LEU A 39 1.08 18.90 31.17
N TRP A 40 2.21 19.04 30.49
CA TRP A 40 2.27 19.14 29.04
C TRP A 40 1.68 17.85 28.46
N GLY A 41 0.37 17.83 28.30
CA GLY A 41 -0.36 16.76 27.65
C GLY A 41 0.11 16.71 26.20
N GLN A 42 0.83 15.66 25.83
CA GLN A 42 0.95 15.30 24.42
C GLN A 42 -0.47 15.16 23.89
N GLN A 43 -0.88 16.16 23.11
CA GLN A 43 -2.16 16.20 22.44
C GLN A 43 -2.15 15.03 21.44
N ARG A 44 -2.66 13.88 21.87
CA ARG A 44 -2.97 12.77 20.97
C ARG A 44 -3.93 13.36 19.94
N TYR A 45 -3.43 13.64 18.75
CA TYR A 45 -4.26 13.91 17.58
C TYR A 45 -5.18 12.69 17.43
N LYS A 46 -6.42 12.79 17.92
CA LYS A 46 -7.47 11.86 17.55
C LYS A 46 -7.64 12.04 16.05
N SER A 47 -7.13 11.08 15.28
CA SER A 47 -7.45 10.96 13.87
C SER A 47 -8.97 10.97 13.73
N GLY A 48 -9.49 11.77 12.80
CA GLY A 48 -10.91 11.78 12.48
C GLY A 48 -11.43 10.35 12.27
N GLU A 49 -12.67 10.11 12.68
CA GLU A 49 -13.29 8.78 12.65
C GLU A 49 -13.30 8.23 11.22
N VAL A 50 -12.46 7.23 10.95
CA VAL A 50 -12.37 6.58 9.63
C VAL A 50 -13.57 5.64 9.47
N LYS A 51 -14.46 5.96 8.53
CA LYS A 51 -15.61 5.12 8.19
C LYS A 51 -15.24 4.09 7.11
N GLY A 52 -15.72 2.86 7.27
CA GLY A 52 -15.54 1.77 6.31
C GLY A 52 -14.27 0.94 6.52
N ALA A 53 -14.16 -0.17 5.78
CA ALA A 53 -13.03 -1.08 5.88
C ALA A 53 -11.70 -0.38 5.53
N VAL A 54 -10.66 -0.72 6.28
CA VAL A 54 -9.27 -0.32 6.01
C VAL A 54 -8.49 -1.57 5.64
N ILE A 55 -7.85 -1.54 4.47
CA ILE A 55 -7.02 -2.65 3.99
C ILE A 55 -5.53 -2.35 4.15
N GLY A 56 -4.72 -3.38 4.34
CA GLY A 56 -3.27 -3.28 4.47
C GLY A 56 -2.62 -3.88 3.24
N ILE A 57 -1.82 -3.09 2.55
CA ILE A 57 -1.17 -3.51 1.31
C ILE A 57 0.35 -3.42 1.50
N ASP A 58 1.00 -4.57 1.37
CA ASP A 58 2.44 -4.61 1.13
C ASP A 58 2.69 -4.43 -0.37
N LEU A 59 3.09 -3.23 -0.79
CA LEU A 59 3.36 -2.93 -2.20
C LEU A 59 4.82 -3.27 -2.50
N GLY A 60 5.17 -4.54 -2.68
CA GLY A 60 6.57 -4.94 -2.86
C GLY A 60 7.11 -4.70 -4.27
N THR A 61 8.44 -4.66 -4.40
CA THR A 61 9.13 -4.51 -5.70
C THR A 61 8.85 -5.67 -6.66
N THR A 62 8.73 -6.89 -6.13
CA THR A 62 8.55 -8.12 -6.92
C THR A 62 7.16 -8.70 -6.76
N ASN A 63 6.66 -8.74 -5.53
CA ASN A 63 5.34 -9.26 -5.20
C ASN A 63 4.69 -8.32 -4.21
N SER A 64 3.38 -8.17 -4.32
CA SER A 64 2.53 -7.45 -3.39
C SER A 64 1.61 -8.41 -2.67
N CYS A 65 1.15 -8.02 -1.49
CA CYS A 65 0.26 -8.83 -0.67
C CYS A 65 -0.79 -7.96 0.01
N LEU A 66 -2.00 -8.48 0.10
CA LEU A 66 -3.15 -7.83 0.69
C LEU A 66 -3.52 -8.53 2.00
N ALA A 67 -3.86 -7.73 3.00
CA ALA A 67 -4.57 -8.23 4.15
C ALA A 67 -5.71 -7.31 4.58
N VAL A 68 -6.66 -7.90 5.30
CA VAL A 68 -7.82 -7.23 5.90
C VAL A 68 -7.90 -7.56 7.40
N MET A 69 -8.68 -6.77 8.13
CA MET A 69 -9.01 -7.03 9.53
C MET A 69 -10.27 -7.86 9.65
N GLU A 70 -10.20 -9.00 10.33
CA GLU A 70 -11.35 -9.77 10.80
C GLU A 70 -11.37 -9.76 12.34
N GLY A 71 -12.21 -8.89 12.90
CA GLY A 71 -12.22 -8.63 14.34
C GLY A 71 -10.87 -8.06 14.82
N LYS A 72 -10.13 -8.84 15.61
CA LYS A 72 -8.80 -8.48 16.13
C LYS A 72 -7.63 -9.13 15.37
N GLN A 73 -7.94 -10.08 14.49
CA GLN A 73 -6.93 -10.78 13.70
C GLN A 73 -6.86 -10.16 12.32
N ALA A 74 -5.66 -10.10 11.75
CA ALA A 74 -5.56 -9.82 10.33
C ALA A 74 -5.50 -11.12 9.53
N LYS A 75 -5.89 -11.04 8.27
CA LYS A 75 -5.97 -12.18 7.36
C LYS A 75 -5.42 -11.78 6.00
N VAL A 76 -4.51 -12.59 5.46
CA VAL A 76 -3.99 -12.42 4.10
C VAL A 76 -5.06 -12.97 3.19
N ILE A 77 -5.43 -12.18 2.19
CA ILE A 77 -6.46 -12.55 1.24
C ILE A 77 -5.79 -13.13 -0.01
N GLU A 78 -6.39 -14.20 -0.53
CA GLU A 78 -6.00 -14.82 -1.78
C GLU A 78 -6.56 -14.00 -2.95
N ASN A 79 -5.75 -13.80 -3.98
CA ASN A 79 -6.20 -13.15 -5.22
C ASN A 79 -7.07 -14.10 -6.05
N ALA A 80 -7.63 -13.59 -7.15
CA ALA A 80 -8.45 -14.36 -8.08
C ALA A 80 -7.72 -15.60 -8.67
N GLU A 81 -6.38 -15.61 -8.62
CA GLU A 81 -5.56 -16.73 -9.07
C GLU A 81 -5.24 -17.76 -7.96
N GLY A 82 -5.84 -17.62 -6.77
CA GLY A 82 -5.67 -18.52 -5.62
C GLY A 82 -4.34 -18.34 -4.86
N ALA A 83 -3.59 -17.27 -5.15
CA ALA A 83 -2.31 -16.97 -4.52
C ALA A 83 -2.44 -15.88 -3.46
N ARG A 84 -1.70 -16.03 -2.36
CA ARG A 84 -1.63 -15.05 -1.26
C ARG A 84 -0.79 -13.81 -1.57
N THR A 85 -0.13 -13.81 -2.73
CA THR A 85 0.71 -12.72 -3.20
C THR A 85 0.51 -12.57 -4.69
N THR A 86 0.48 -11.34 -5.17
CA THR A 86 0.36 -11.02 -6.60
C THR A 86 1.68 -10.45 -7.09
N PRO A 87 2.26 -10.94 -8.20
CA PRO A 87 3.44 -10.32 -8.78
C PRO A 87 3.22 -8.84 -9.07
N SER A 88 4.19 -7.97 -8.74
CA SER A 88 4.14 -6.53 -9.05
C SER A 88 4.54 -6.28 -10.50
N HIS A 89 3.84 -6.94 -11.42
CA HIS A 89 4.02 -6.85 -12.86
C HIS A 89 2.78 -6.22 -13.48
N VAL A 90 3.00 -5.31 -14.41
CA VAL A 90 1.96 -4.69 -15.24
C VAL A 90 2.42 -4.82 -16.68
N ALA A 91 1.55 -5.32 -17.56
CA ALA A 91 1.84 -5.38 -18.97
C ALA A 91 0.72 -4.75 -19.80
N PHE A 92 1.07 -4.20 -20.95
CA PHE A 92 0.11 -3.78 -21.95
C PHE A 92 0.24 -4.67 -23.19
N THR A 93 -0.89 -5.21 -23.64
CA THR A 93 -0.97 -6.01 -24.87
C THR A 93 -0.96 -5.09 -26.09
N LYS A 94 -0.78 -5.67 -27.28
CA LYS A 94 -0.75 -4.91 -28.56
C LYS A 94 -2.10 -4.24 -28.86
N ASP A 95 -3.15 -4.89 -28.40
CA ASP A 95 -4.56 -4.51 -28.44
C ASP A 95 -4.93 -3.49 -27.34
N GLY A 96 -3.97 -3.10 -26.48
CA GLY A 96 -4.13 -2.06 -25.47
C GLY A 96 -4.74 -2.55 -24.16
N GLU A 97 -4.94 -3.85 -23.99
CA GLU A 97 -5.40 -4.45 -22.73
C GLU A 97 -4.30 -4.33 -21.66
N ARG A 98 -4.71 -4.02 -20.43
CA ARG A 98 -3.81 -3.96 -19.27
C ARG A 98 -3.90 -5.26 -18.47
N LEU A 99 -2.79 -5.99 -18.42
CA LEU A 99 -2.62 -7.17 -17.58
C LEU A 99 -1.88 -6.79 -16.29
N VAL A 100 -2.29 -7.36 -15.15
CA VAL A 100 -1.64 -7.13 -13.85
C VAL A 100 -1.45 -8.46 -13.12
N GLY A 101 -0.31 -8.65 -12.46
CA GLY A 101 -0.06 -9.82 -11.64
C GLY A 101 0.45 -11.02 -12.42
N MET A 102 -0.12 -12.21 -12.15
CA MET A 102 0.31 -13.45 -12.78
C MET A 102 0.14 -13.45 -14.31
N PRO A 103 -0.97 -12.94 -14.89
CA PRO A 103 -1.10 -12.80 -16.34
C PRO A 103 0.04 -11.98 -16.97
N ALA A 104 0.38 -10.83 -16.40
CA ALA A 104 1.50 -10.01 -16.86
C ALA A 104 2.85 -10.74 -16.70
N LYS A 105 3.08 -11.43 -15.58
CA LYS A 105 4.33 -12.17 -15.39
C LYS A 105 4.53 -13.30 -16.42
N ARG A 106 3.46 -14.01 -16.80
CA ARG A 106 3.53 -15.16 -17.74
C ARG A 106 4.02 -14.77 -19.14
N GLN A 107 3.66 -13.57 -19.61
CA GLN A 107 4.03 -13.08 -20.93
C GLN A 107 5.27 -12.18 -20.94
N ALA A 108 5.96 -12.02 -19.80
CA ALA A 108 7.11 -11.13 -19.66
C ALA A 108 8.30 -11.49 -20.58
N VAL A 109 8.42 -12.76 -20.99
CA VAL A 109 9.48 -13.21 -21.90
C VAL A 109 9.17 -12.84 -23.35
N THR A 110 7.91 -12.96 -23.76
CA THR A 110 7.48 -12.73 -25.16
C THR A 110 7.10 -11.27 -25.43
N ASN A 111 6.88 -10.47 -24.38
CA ASN A 111 6.51 -9.05 -24.46
C ASN A 111 7.29 -8.22 -23.42
N SER A 112 8.61 -8.40 -23.39
CA SER A 112 9.49 -7.87 -22.35
C SER A 112 9.56 -6.34 -22.31
N GLU A 113 9.41 -5.67 -23.46
CA GLU A 113 9.45 -4.21 -23.59
C GLU A 113 8.18 -3.51 -23.09
N ASN A 114 7.03 -4.19 -23.08
CA ASN A 114 5.76 -3.67 -22.55
C ASN A 114 5.36 -4.31 -21.21
N THR A 115 6.28 -5.03 -20.57
CA THR A 115 6.05 -5.63 -19.25
C THR A 115 6.88 -4.93 -18.20
N PHE A 116 6.21 -4.11 -17.39
CA PHE A 116 6.81 -3.32 -16.34
C PHE A 116 6.85 -4.09 -15.02
N TYR A 117 8.06 -4.27 -14.48
CA TYR A 117 8.34 -4.91 -13.20
C TYR A 117 9.43 -4.13 -12.46
N ALA A 118 9.54 -4.33 -11.14
CA ALA A 118 10.51 -3.62 -10.30
C ALA A 118 10.42 -2.08 -10.37
N THR A 119 9.30 -1.51 -10.84
CA THR A 119 9.08 -0.06 -10.96
C THR A 119 9.11 0.67 -9.62
N LYS A 120 8.95 -0.04 -8.50
CA LYS A 120 9.20 0.49 -7.14
C LYS A 120 10.63 1.00 -6.95
N ARG A 121 11.60 0.55 -7.76
CA ARG A 121 12.96 1.10 -7.75
C ARG A 121 13.03 2.50 -8.37
N LEU A 122 12.12 2.82 -9.28
CA LEU A 122 12.06 4.09 -10.01
C LEU A 122 11.14 5.12 -9.34
N ILE A 123 10.22 4.68 -8.49
CA ILE A 123 9.20 5.55 -7.87
C ILE A 123 9.85 6.68 -7.06
N GLY A 124 9.41 7.92 -7.31
CA GLY A 124 9.93 9.12 -6.66
C GLY A 124 11.40 9.43 -6.95
N ARG A 125 11.97 8.93 -8.04
CA ARG A 125 13.36 9.20 -8.45
C ARG A 125 13.47 10.05 -9.69
N ARG A 126 14.56 10.82 -9.76
CA ARG A 126 14.97 11.55 -10.96
C ARG A 126 15.56 10.60 -12.00
N PHE A 127 15.36 10.90 -13.28
CA PHE A 127 15.96 10.13 -14.37
C PHE A 127 17.49 10.09 -14.33
N ASP A 128 18.10 11.11 -13.73
CA ASP A 128 19.55 11.28 -13.64
C ASP A 128 20.15 10.74 -12.32
N ASP A 129 19.33 10.12 -11.46
CA ASP A 129 19.80 9.42 -10.26
C ASP A 129 20.73 8.24 -10.65
N PRO A 130 21.94 8.13 -10.07
CA PRO A 130 22.87 7.02 -10.35
C PRO A 130 22.24 5.63 -10.15
N GLU A 131 21.35 5.47 -9.17
CA GLU A 131 20.66 4.19 -8.95
C GLU A 131 19.69 3.88 -10.10
N VAL A 132 19.01 4.89 -10.65
CA VAL A 132 18.16 4.73 -11.83
C VAL A 132 18.99 4.35 -13.05
N LYS A 133 20.14 5.01 -13.29
CA LYS A 133 21.03 4.66 -14.40
C LYS A 133 21.52 3.21 -14.32
N LYS A 134 21.82 2.73 -13.12
CA LYS A 134 22.20 1.33 -12.88
C LYS A 134 21.04 0.36 -13.10
N ASP A 135 19.82 0.71 -12.69
CA ASP A 135 18.66 -0.15 -12.94
C ASP A 135 18.33 -0.22 -14.43
N ILE A 136 18.47 0.87 -15.20
CA ILE A 136 18.18 0.90 -16.65
C ILE A 136 18.93 -0.19 -17.42
N SER A 137 20.18 -0.50 -17.08
CA SER A 137 20.95 -1.55 -17.77
C SER A 137 20.45 -2.98 -17.48
N ASN A 138 19.60 -3.15 -16.47
CA ASN A 138 19.06 -4.44 -16.03
C ASN A 138 17.56 -4.60 -16.35
N LEU A 139 16.92 -3.58 -16.93
CA LEU A 139 15.50 -3.59 -17.26
C LEU A 139 15.31 -3.88 -18.75
N SER A 140 14.28 -4.67 -19.06
CA SER A 140 13.92 -5.02 -20.45
C SER A 140 13.02 -3.99 -21.13
N TYR A 141 12.56 -2.97 -20.41
CA TYR A 141 11.67 -1.93 -20.91
C TYR A 141 12.34 -0.56 -20.84
N LYS A 142 11.80 0.39 -21.60
CA LYS A 142 12.38 1.72 -21.72
C LYS A 142 12.03 2.60 -20.52
N VAL A 143 13.05 3.17 -19.88
CA VAL A 143 12.92 4.28 -18.92
C VAL A 143 13.25 5.59 -19.64
N VAL A 144 12.43 6.62 -19.42
CA VAL A 144 12.55 7.93 -20.06
C VAL A 144 12.53 9.05 -19.03
N LYS A 145 13.12 10.19 -19.41
CA LYS A 145 13.06 11.43 -18.61
C LYS A 145 11.72 12.12 -18.87
N ALA A 146 10.92 12.27 -17.83
CA ALA A 146 9.69 13.07 -17.89
C ALA A 146 10.01 14.57 -18.00
N SER A 147 9.02 15.38 -18.37
CA SER A 147 9.16 16.84 -18.50
C SER A 147 9.63 17.51 -17.21
N ASN A 148 9.24 16.96 -16.05
CA ASN A 148 9.66 17.43 -14.73
C ASN A 148 11.04 16.90 -14.30
N GLY A 149 11.69 16.03 -15.08
CA GLY A 149 12.98 15.40 -14.79
C GLY A 149 12.91 14.03 -14.10
N ASP A 150 11.72 13.51 -13.80
CA ASP A 150 11.55 12.22 -13.14
C ASP A 150 11.77 11.02 -14.07
N ALA A 151 12.10 9.87 -13.48
CA ALA A 151 12.25 8.60 -14.19
C ALA A 151 10.87 7.98 -14.45
N TRP A 152 10.42 7.96 -15.70
CA TRP A 152 9.16 7.34 -16.12
C TRP A 152 9.42 6.14 -17.03
N VAL A 153 8.41 5.31 -17.27
CA VAL A 153 8.51 4.16 -18.17
C VAL A 153 7.72 4.40 -19.45
N SER A 154 8.18 3.84 -20.56
CA SER A 154 7.53 4.00 -21.86
C SER A 154 7.25 2.63 -22.48
N SER A 155 6.03 2.47 -23.00
CA SER A 155 5.64 1.32 -23.82
C SER A 155 6.04 1.54 -25.28
N THR A 156 6.06 0.46 -26.06
CA THR A 156 6.46 0.45 -27.47
C THR A 156 5.52 1.25 -28.38
N ASP A 157 4.28 1.50 -27.93
CA ASP A 157 3.30 2.37 -28.61
C ASP A 157 3.52 3.87 -28.31
N GLY A 158 4.58 4.23 -27.57
CA GLY A 158 4.94 5.60 -27.25
C GLY A 158 4.21 6.19 -26.05
N LYS A 159 3.29 5.46 -25.41
CA LYS A 159 2.69 5.92 -24.15
C LYS A 159 3.73 5.91 -23.03
N VAL A 160 3.58 6.87 -22.12
CA VAL A 160 4.50 7.05 -20.99
C VAL A 160 3.71 7.01 -19.70
N TYR A 161 4.24 6.29 -18.71
CA TYR A 161 3.62 6.09 -17.41
C TYR A 161 4.61 6.47 -16.31
N SER A 162 4.13 7.20 -15.30
CA SER A 162 4.89 7.38 -14.08
C SER A 162 4.98 6.05 -13.30
N PRO A 163 6.03 5.84 -12.49
CA PRO A 163 6.08 4.66 -11.63
C PRO A 163 4.90 4.60 -10.64
N SER A 164 4.33 5.75 -10.25
CA SER A 164 3.11 5.81 -9.44
C SER A 164 1.89 5.29 -10.18
N GLN A 165 1.74 5.56 -11.48
CA GLN A 165 0.66 4.97 -12.28
C GLN A 165 0.81 3.44 -12.40
N ILE A 166 2.03 2.95 -12.64
CA ILE A 166 2.29 1.51 -12.67
C ILE A 166 1.98 0.87 -11.30
N GLY A 167 2.43 1.49 -10.21
CA GLY A 167 2.10 1.05 -8.86
C GLY A 167 0.59 1.08 -8.58
N ALA A 168 -0.12 2.09 -9.09
CA ALA A 168 -1.57 2.21 -8.95
C ALA A 168 -2.30 1.03 -9.60
N PHE A 169 -1.85 0.53 -10.75
CA PHE A 169 -2.48 -0.64 -11.37
C PHE A 169 -2.35 -1.91 -10.52
N VAL A 170 -1.23 -2.07 -9.80
CA VAL A 170 -1.07 -3.14 -8.80
C VAL A 170 -2.02 -2.90 -7.62
N LEU A 171 -2.12 -1.66 -7.13
CA LEU A 171 -3.02 -1.31 -6.02
C LEU A 171 -4.50 -1.47 -6.39
N ILE A 172 -4.90 -1.22 -7.63
CA ILE A 172 -6.26 -1.48 -8.14
C ILE A 172 -6.57 -2.97 -8.05
N LYS A 173 -5.68 -3.86 -8.52
CA LYS A 173 -5.87 -5.32 -8.38
C LYS A 173 -5.99 -5.76 -6.91
N MET A 174 -5.23 -5.13 -6.00
CA MET A 174 -5.34 -5.37 -4.56
C MET A 174 -6.69 -4.91 -4.01
N LYS A 175 -7.16 -3.72 -4.43
CA LYS A 175 -8.47 -3.19 -4.05
C LYS A 175 -9.60 -4.10 -4.54
N GLU A 176 -9.59 -4.49 -5.81
CA GLU A 176 -10.58 -5.42 -6.40
C GLU A 176 -10.61 -6.74 -5.63
N THR A 177 -9.44 -7.27 -5.27
CA THR A 177 -9.34 -8.50 -4.45
C THR A 177 -9.97 -8.32 -3.07
N ALA A 178 -9.75 -7.17 -2.43
CA ALA A 178 -10.36 -6.86 -1.14
C ALA A 178 -11.88 -6.68 -1.24
N GLU A 179 -12.37 -5.99 -2.27
CA GLU A 179 -13.79 -5.74 -2.51
C GLU A 179 -14.54 -7.05 -2.79
N ALA A 180 -13.96 -7.95 -3.59
CA ALA A 180 -14.51 -9.27 -3.84
C ALA A 180 -14.59 -10.12 -2.55
N TYR A 181 -13.59 -10.01 -1.67
CA TYR A 181 -13.57 -10.73 -0.41
C TYR A 181 -14.58 -10.17 0.62
N LEU A 182 -14.64 -8.85 0.75
CA LEU A 182 -15.47 -8.16 1.75
C LEU A 182 -16.91 -7.92 1.28
N ASN A 183 -17.22 -8.15 0.00
CA ASN A 183 -18.50 -7.82 -0.64
C ASN A 183 -18.96 -6.37 -0.41
N THR A 184 -18.01 -5.44 -0.28
CA THR A 184 -18.28 -4.02 -0.04
C THR A 184 -17.20 -3.15 -0.70
N PRO A 185 -17.52 -1.90 -1.09
CA PRO A 185 -16.52 -0.98 -1.64
C PRO A 185 -15.42 -0.64 -0.64
N VAL A 186 -14.16 -0.65 -1.09
CA VAL A 186 -12.99 -0.35 -0.26
C VAL A 186 -12.41 1.01 -0.65
N LYS A 187 -12.39 1.92 0.31
CA LYS A 187 -11.89 3.29 0.11
C LYS A 187 -10.61 3.61 0.86
N ASN A 188 -10.30 2.91 1.94
CA ASN A 188 -9.19 3.28 2.82
C ASN A 188 -8.10 2.21 2.82
N ALA A 189 -6.85 2.64 2.77
CA ALA A 189 -5.70 1.74 2.79
C ALA A 189 -4.57 2.25 3.66
N VAL A 190 -3.76 1.32 4.17
CA VAL A 190 -2.40 1.56 4.62
C VAL A 190 -1.44 0.83 3.69
N VAL A 191 -0.41 1.53 3.21
CA VAL A 191 0.54 1.00 2.24
C VAL A 191 1.95 0.99 2.83
N THR A 192 2.72 -0.07 2.59
CA THR A 192 4.11 -0.20 3.06
C THR A 192 5.12 0.43 2.10
N VAL A 193 6.22 0.94 2.66
CA VAL A 193 7.42 1.39 1.92
C VAL A 193 8.69 0.98 2.65
N PRO A 194 9.85 0.85 1.95
CA PRO A 194 11.12 0.62 2.60
C PRO A 194 11.46 1.73 3.59
N ALA A 195 12.16 1.40 4.68
CA ALA A 195 12.49 2.38 5.71
C ALA A 195 13.36 3.54 5.18
N TYR A 196 14.20 3.26 4.18
CA TYR A 196 15.08 4.23 3.53
C TYR A 196 14.39 5.09 2.46
N PHE A 197 13.08 4.93 2.24
CA PHE A 197 12.36 5.82 1.32
C PHE A 197 12.34 7.26 1.85
N ASN A 198 12.77 8.19 0.99
CA ASN A 198 12.68 9.62 1.24
C ASN A 198 11.24 10.15 1.04
N ASP A 199 11.04 11.44 1.30
CA ASP A 199 9.72 12.08 1.23
C ASP A 199 9.10 12.03 -0.18
N SER A 200 9.90 12.21 -1.23
CA SER A 200 9.42 12.13 -2.61
C SER A 200 8.91 10.73 -2.95
N GLN A 201 9.62 9.68 -2.54
CA GLN A 201 9.23 8.29 -2.78
C GLN A 201 7.98 7.89 -1.96
N ARG A 202 7.86 8.40 -0.72
CA ARG A 202 6.66 8.24 0.11
C ARG A 202 5.46 8.94 -0.51
N GLN A 203 5.62 10.18 -0.98
CA GLN A 203 4.56 10.92 -1.63
C GLN A 203 4.14 10.24 -2.94
N ALA A 204 5.08 9.83 -3.78
CA ALA A 204 4.79 9.10 -5.01
C ALA A 204 4.04 7.77 -4.76
N THR A 205 4.31 7.09 -3.64
CA THR A 205 3.56 5.90 -3.21
C THR A 205 2.14 6.26 -2.75
N LYS A 206 1.97 7.38 -2.05
CA LYS A 206 0.65 7.92 -1.67
C LYS A 206 -0.17 8.28 -2.90
N ASP A 207 0.45 8.92 -3.89
CA ASP A 207 -0.16 9.30 -5.16
C ASP A 207 -0.60 8.06 -5.95
N ALA A 208 0.19 6.98 -5.95
CA ALA A 208 -0.21 5.69 -6.53
C ALA A 208 -1.51 5.17 -5.90
N GLY A 209 -1.66 5.29 -4.57
CA GLY A 209 -2.90 4.95 -3.89
C GLY A 209 -4.08 5.84 -4.29
N GLN A 210 -3.85 7.15 -4.43
CA GLN A 210 -4.90 8.07 -4.90
C GLN A 210 -5.36 7.75 -6.32
N ILE A 211 -4.44 7.47 -7.25
CA ILE A 211 -4.74 7.04 -8.62
C ILE A 211 -5.55 5.74 -8.62
N ALA A 212 -5.28 4.83 -7.67
CA ALA A 212 -6.05 3.60 -7.49
C ALA A 212 -7.44 3.81 -6.83
N GLY A 213 -7.82 5.05 -6.51
CA GLY A 213 -9.06 5.36 -5.80
C GLY A 213 -9.04 4.89 -4.35
N LEU A 214 -7.87 4.89 -3.71
CA LEU A 214 -7.66 4.61 -2.29
C LEU A 214 -7.24 5.88 -1.55
N ASN A 215 -7.91 6.16 -0.44
CA ASN A 215 -7.47 7.08 0.58
C ASN A 215 -6.37 6.41 1.41
N VAL A 216 -5.11 6.74 1.13
CA VAL A 216 -3.95 6.24 1.86
C VAL A 216 -3.83 6.99 3.19
N LEU A 217 -4.39 6.38 4.24
CA LEU A 217 -4.42 6.93 5.59
C LEU A 217 -3.02 7.04 6.20
N ARG A 218 -2.15 6.08 5.85
CA ARG A 218 -0.79 6.01 6.35
C ARG A 218 0.11 5.31 5.34
N VAL A 219 1.35 5.77 5.28
CA VAL A 219 2.45 5.06 4.65
C VAL A 219 3.35 4.56 5.78
N ILE A 220 3.52 3.24 5.93
CA ILE A 220 4.29 2.63 7.02
C ILE A 220 5.60 2.03 6.51
N ASN A 221 6.63 2.04 7.35
CA ASN A 221 7.88 1.37 7.04
C ASN A 221 7.67 -0.16 7.09
N GLU A 222 8.12 -0.87 6.06
CA GLU A 222 8.11 -2.33 5.96
C GLU A 222 8.67 -3.03 7.23
N PRO A 223 9.84 -2.66 7.78
CA PRO A 223 10.33 -3.31 9.00
C PRO A 223 9.48 -3.00 10.25
N THR A 224 8.83 -1.83 10.32
CA THR A 224 7.93 -1.49 11.42
C THR A 224 6.63 -2.28 11.33
N ALA A 225 6.06 -2.36 10.13
CA ALA A 225 4.94 -3.24 9.84
C ALA A 225 5.33 -4.65 10.32
N ALA A 226 6.51 -5.12 9.95
CA ALA A 226 6.96 -6.43 10.34
C ALA A 226 7.06 -6.71 11.83
N ALA A 227 7.59 -5.76 12.59
CA ALA A 227 7.61 -5.85 14.03
C ALA A 227 6.19 -5.92 14.63
N LEU A 228 5.24 -5.15 14.08
CA LEU A 228 3.83 -5.21 14.49
C LEU A 228 3.25 -6.62 14.25
N ALA A 229 3.44 -7.18 13.06
CA ALA A 229 3.00 -8.54 12.74
C ALA A 229 3.52 -9.60 13.72
N TYR A 230 4.77 -9.49 14.16
CA TYR A 230 5.36 -10.43 15.10
C TYR A 230 4.88 -10.22 16.54
N GLY A 231 4.72 -8.96 16.97
CA GLY A 231 4.33 -8.62 18.33
C GLY A 231 2.87 -8.95 18.67
N MET A 232 2.01 -9.02 17.65
CA MET A 232 0.58 -9.27 17.83
C MET A 232 0.23 -10.69 18.29
N ASP A 233 1.04 -11.70 17.96
CA ASP A 233 0.83 -13.07 18.41
C ASP A 233 1.16 -13.24 19.92
N LYS A 234 2.07 -12.42 20.45
CA LYS A 234 2.62 -12.60 21.82
C LYS A 234 1.79 -11.98 22.93
N THR A 235 0.78 -11.18 22.59
CA THR A 235 -0.13 -10.58 23.58
C THR A 235 -1.26 -11.51 24.02
N GLU A 236 -1.51 -12.61 23.30
CA GLU A 236 -2.51 -13.62 23.69
C GLU A 236 -1.93 -14.68 24.66
N ASP A 237 -0.60 -14.85 24.71
CA ASP A 237 0.09 -15.80 25.59
C ASP A 237 0.33 -15.31 27.03
N LYS A 238 -0.18 -14.13 27.40
CA LYS A 238 -0.18 -13.68 28.80
C LYS A 238 -1.55 -14.00 29.42
N MET A 239 -1.59 -15.16 30.08
CA MET A 239 -2.65 -15.61 31.00
C MET A 239 -3.06 -14.53 31.99
#